data_AF-A0A2D4VGJ9-F1
#
_entry.id   AF-A0A2D4VGJ9-F1
#
_cell.length_a   1.000
_cell.length_b   1.000
_cell.length_c   1.000
_cell.angle_alpha   90.00
_cell.angle_beta   90.00
_cell.angle_gamma   90.00
#
_symmetry.space_group_name_H-M   'P 1'
#
loop_
_entity.id
_entity.type
_entity.pdbx_description
1 polymer ?
#
loop_
_entity_poly.entity_id
_entity_poly.type
_entity_poly.pdbx_seq_one_letter_code
_entity_poly.pdbx_strand_id
1 'polypeptide(L)'
;MAVSSEPRDHIPGTMTAASYAVIGALIVGALWSVVTAAKATDWQMATHAWVFAFAFIAGIFLIGQRHFNALENGSPDEARRYNDGVVKAGVIATLFWGIAGFLVGVVIAFQLAFPVLNFDISFINFGRLRPLHTSAVIFAFGGNALIATSFYAVQRTCRTRLAGDIAPWFVFWGYQLFIVIAATGYLMGVTQSREYAEPEWYADIWLT
;
A
#
# COMPACT_ATOMS: atom_id res chain seq x y z
N MET A 1 -33.62 -29.56 1.75
CA MET A 1 -32.33 -30.18 2.14
C MET A 1 -31.23 -29.34 1.53
N ALA A 2 -30.80 -28.29 2.23
CA ALA A 2 -29.61 -27.54 1.82
C ALA A 2 -28.42 -28.42 2.22
N VAL A 3 -27.67 -28.90 1.22
CA VAL A 3 -26.39 -29.56 1.45
C VAL A 3 -25.48 -28.48 2.03
N SER A 4 -25.33 -28.46 3.36
CA SER A 4 -24.24 -27.76 4.01
C SER A 4 -22.97 -28.51 3.65
N SER A 5 -22.41 -28.23 2.48
CA SER A 5 -21.00 -28.49 2.26
C SER A 5 -20.29 -27.62 3.30
N GLU A 6 -19.77 -28.24 4.36
CA GLU A 6 -18.80 -27.58 5.22
C GLU A 6 -17.80 -26.87 4.29
N PRO A 7 -17.58 -25.55 4.46
CA PRO A 7 -16.48 -24.92 3.76
C PRO A 7 -15.24 -25.74 4.11
N ARG A 8 -14.52 -26.25 3.11
CA ARG A 8 -13.23 -26.89 3.36
C ARG A 8 -12.44 -25.92 4.23
N ASP A 9 -12.21 -26.30 5.48
CA ASP A 9 -11.54 -25.47 6.49
C ASP A 9 -10.06 -25.34 6.07
N HIS A 10 -9.81 -24.57 5.01
CA HIS A 10 -8.49 -24.21 4.56
C HIS A 10 -7.90 -23.28 5.60
N ILE A 11 -6.80 -23.71 6.20
CA ILE A 11 -6.05 -22.91 7.17
C ILE A 11 -5.68 -21.58 6.49
N PRO A 12 -6.14 -20.43 7.03
CA PRO A 12 -5.79 -19.12 6.50
C PRO A 12 -4.26 -18.97 6.41
N GLY A 13 -3.79 -18.31 5.36
CA GLY A 13 -2.37 -18.16 5.04
C GLY A 13 -1.80 -19.29 4.18
N THR A 14 -2.49 -20.42 4.01
CA THR A 14 -2.04 -21.46 3.08
C THR A 14 -2.19 -21.05 1.61
N MET A 15 -1.39 -21.67 0.74
CA MET A 15 -1.45 -21.40 -0.70
C MET A 15 -2.79 -21.83 -1.28
N THR A 16 -3.49 -20.86 -1.87
CA THR A 16 -4.73 -21.08 -2.63
C THR A 16 -4.49 -20.77 -4.10
N ALA A 17 -5.44 -21.12 -4.98
CA ALA A 17 -5.39 -20.70 -6.37
C ALA A 17 -5.24 -19.18 -6.52
N ALA A 18 -5.90 -18.40 -5.66
CA ALA A 18 -5.75 -16.95 -5.61
C ALA A 18 -4.33 -16.53 -5.20
N SER A 19 -3.72 -17.20 -4.22
CA SER A 19 -2.34 -16.92 -3.81
C SER A 19 -1.35 -17.15 -4.96
N TYR A 20 -1.49 -18.26 -5.70
CA TYR A 20 -0.65 -18.53 -6.87
C TYR A 20 -0.88 -17.54 -8.00
N ALA A 21 -2.12 -17.14 -8.26
CA ALA A 21 -2.43 -16.12 -9.26
C ALA A 21 -1.78 -14.77 -8.90
N VAL A 22 -1.87 -14.35 -7.64
CA VAL A 22 -1.19 -13.14 -7.15
C VAL A 22 0.32 -13.25 -7.28
N ILE A 23 0.93 -14.37 -6.87
CA ILE A 23 2.38 -14.58 -7.04
C ILE A 23 2.77 -14.49 -8.53
N GLY A 24 2.02 -15.14 -9.42
CA GLY A 24 2.26 -15.06 -10.86
C GLY A 24 2.20 -13.63 -11.40
N ALA A 25 1.19 -12.86 -10.99
CA ALA A 25 1.07 -11.45 -11.35
C ALA A 25 2.24 -10.61 -10.82
N LEU A 26 2.67 -10.84 -9.58
CA LEU A 26 3.83 -10.16 -8.98
C LEU A 26 5.13 -10.52 -9.69
N ILE A 27 5.33 -11.77 -10.13
CA ILE A 27 6.52 -12.18 -10.91
C ILE A 27 6.54 -11.44 -12.24
N VAL A 28 5.42 -11.44 -12.97
CA VAL A 28 5.31 -10.72 -14.25
C VAL A 28 5.55 -9.23 -14.04
N GLY A 29 4.94 -8.65 -13.00
CA GLY A 29 5.15 -7.27 -12.60
C GLY A 29 6.61 -6.96 -12.30
N ALA A 30 7.30 -7.80 -11.52
CA ALA A 30 8.70 -7.60 -11.16
C ALA A 30 9.61 -7.61 -12.38
N LEU A 31 9.41 -8.57 -13.29
CA LEU A 31 10.15 -8.64 -14.56
C LEU A 31 9.88 -7.40 -15.42
N TRP A 32 8.62 -7.00 -15.54
CA TRP A 32 8.24 -5.80 -16.28
C TRP A 32 8.90 -4.55 -15.70
N SER A 33 8.84 -4.38 -14.38
CA SER A 33 9.47 -3.27 -13.66
C SER A 33 10.99 -3.22 -13.85
N VAL A 34 11.68 -4.36 -13.84
CA VAL A 34 13.14 -4.40 -14.12
C VAL A 34 13.43 -3.98 -15.56
N VAL A 35 12.65 -4.44 -16.53
CA VAL A 35 12.80 -4.04 -17.94
C VAL A 35 12.52 -2.55 -18.11
N THR A 36 11.49 -2.01 -17.47
CA THR A 36 11.18 -0.58 -17.47
C THR A 36 12.33 0.21 -16.86
N ALA A 37 12.87 -0.22 -15.72
CA ALA A 37 13.99 0.44 -15.07
C ALA A 37 15.26 0.46 -15.95
N ALA A 38 15.54 -0.65 -16.65
CA ALA A 38 16.69 -0.75 -17.55
C ALA A 38 16.54 0.09 -18.83
N LYS A 39 15.30 0.35 -19.27
CA LYS A 39 15.00 1.10 -20.50
C LYS A 39 14.53 2.54 -20.25
N ALA A 40 14.43 2.97 -18.99
CA ALA A 40 13.94 4.29 -18.64
C ALA A 40 14.90 5.38 -19.13
N THR A 41 14.34 6.41 -19.75
CA THR A 41 15.08 7.58 -20.25
C THR A 41 15.37 8.60 -19.15
N ASP A 42 14.47 8.70 -18.17
CA ASP A 42 14.57 9.58 -17.02
C ASP A 42 14.83 8.77 -15.73
N TRP A 43 15.61 9.35 -14.83
CA TRP A 43 16.05 8.66 -13.61
C TRP A 43 14.90 8.49 -12.60
N GLN A 44 13.87 9.33 -12.68
CA GLN A 44 12.69 9.28 -11.83
C GLN A 44 11.85 8.04 -12.14
N MET A 45 11.55 7.79 -13.42
CA MET A 45 10.88 6.58 -13.88
C MET A 45 11.72 5.34 -13.52
N ALA A 46 13.04 5.38 -13.71
CA ALA A 46 13.91 4.28 -13.32
C ALA A 46 13.80 3.97 -11.81
N THR A 47 13.77 5.01 -10.97
CA THR A 47 13.66 4.89 -9.52
C THR A 47 12.31 4.28 -9.12
N HIS A 48 11.20 4.78 -9.65
CA HIS A 48 9.88 4.21 -9.37
C HIS A 48 9.73 2.78 -9.88
N ALA A 49 10.29 2.47 -11.06
CA ALA A 49 10.31 1.11 -11.57
C ALA A 49 11.10 0.16 -10.64
N TRP A 50 12.22 0.60 -10.07
CA TRP A 50 12.93 -0.18 -9.06
C TRP A 50 12.14 -0.36 -7.76
N VAL A 51 11.40 0.67 -7.31
CA VAL A 51 10.51 0.57 -6.14
C VAL A 51 9.40 -0.46 -6.38
N PHE A 52 8.78 -0.47 -7.57
CA PHE A 52 7.81 -1.50 -7.95
C PHE A 52 8.44 -2.90 -7.98
N ALA A 53 9.61 -3.06 -8.60
CA ALA A 53 10.31 -4.35 -8.66
C ALA A 53 10.60 -4.89 -7.24
N PHE A 54 11.12 -4.04 -6.36
CA PHE A 54 11.36 -4.40 -4.96
C PHE A 54 10.07 -4.78 -4.23
N ALA A 55 9.00 -3.98 -4.37
CA ALA A 55 7.73 -4.25 -3.73
C ALA A 55 7.08 -5.57 -4.20
N PHE A 56 7.20 -5.90 -5.48
CA PHE A 56 6.71 -7.16 -6.02
C PHE A 56 7.51 -8.37 -5.51
N ILE A 57 8.84 -8.27 -5.47
CA ILE A 57 9.69 -9.32 -4.89
C ILE A 57 9.39 -9.49 -3.39
N ALA A 58 9.27 -8.39 -2.65
CA ALA A 58 8.89 -8.41 -1.25
C ALA A 58 7.51 -9.04 -1.05
N GLY A 59 6.54 -8.71 -1.92
CA GLY A 59 5.20 -9.32 -1.90
C GLY A 59 5.23 -10.84 -2.07
N ILE A 60 6.01 -11.35 -3.03
CA ILE A 60 6.20 -12.80 -3.22
C ILE A 60 6.79 -13.44 -1.96
N PHE A 61 7.82 -12.81 -1.39
CA PHE A 61 8.46 -13.28 -0.17
C PHE A 61 7.49 -13.30 1.02
N LEU A 62 6.72 -12.23 1.24
CA LEU A 62 5.75 -12.13 2.33
C LEU A 62 4.62 -13.16 2.20
N ILE A 63 4.17 -13.44 0.98
CA ILE A 63 3.18 -14.49 0.71
C ILE A 63 3.77 -15.88 1.03
N GLY A 64 5.02 -16.13 0.63
CA GLY A 64 5.74 -17.35 0.98
C GLY A 64 5.92 -17.53 2.49
N GLN A 65 6.40 -16.49 3.18
CA GLN A 65 6.57 -16.49 4.63
C GLN A 65 5.23 -16.75 5.35
N ARG A 66 4.16 -16.12 4.88
CA ARG A 66 2.81 -16.35 5.43
C ARG A 66 2.38 -17.81 5.26
N HIS A 67 2.70 -18.45 4.14
CA HIS A 67 2.39 -19.85 3.92
C HIS A 67 3.12 -20.77 4.89
N PHE A 68 4.43 -20.60 5.04
CA PHE A 68 5.21 -21.41 5.97
C PHE A 68 4.74 -21.21 7.41
N ASN A 69 4.45 -19.97 7.82
CA ASN A 69 3.89 -19.68 9.14
C ASN A 69 2.53 -20.36 9.36
N ALA A 70 1.69 -20.43 8.32
CA ALA A 70 0.39 -21.10 8.40
C ALA A 70 0.51 -22.62 8.45
N LEU A 71 1.54 -23.22 7.83
CA LEU A 71 1.80 -24.66 7.94
C LEU A 71 2.31 -25.04 9.33
N GLU A 72 3.07 -24.17 9.99
CA GLU A 72 3.63 -24.43 11.31
C GLU A 72 2.65 -24.13 12.45
N ASN A 73 1.97 -22.99 12.39
CA ASN A 73 1.17 -22.45 13.52
C ASN A 73 -0.32 -22.27 13.20
N GLY A 74 -0.73 -22.50 11.96
CA GLY A 74 -2.10 -22.21 11.53
C GLY A 74 -3.11 -23.22 12.08
N SER A 75 -4.32 -22.72 12.37
CA SER A 75 -5.43 -23.54 12.83
C SER A 75 -6.66 -23.38 11.93
N PRO A 76 -7.42 -24.46 11.65
CA PRO A 76 -8.73 -24.38 11.00
C PRO A 76 -9.69 -23.38 11.65
N ASP A 77 -9.63 -23.21 12.97
CA ASP A 77 -10.50 -22.28 13.70
C ASP A 77 -10.22 -20.80 13.36
N GLU A 78 -9.04 -20.47 12.83
CA GLU A 78 -8.75 -19.11 12.36
C GLU A 78 -9.62 -18.70 11.17
N ALA A 79 -10.05 -19.66 10.33
CA ALA A 79 -10.94 -19.39 9.20
C ALA A 79 -12.32 -18.90 9.68
N ARG A 80 -12.72 -19.29 10.89
CA ARG A 80 -13.99 -18.89 11.52
C ARG A 80 -13.89 -17.54 12.24
N ARG A 81 -12.68 -17.01 12.45
CA ARG A 81 -12.45 -15.71 13.09
C ARG A 81 -12.35 -14.60 12.04
N TYR A 82 -12.64 -13.37 12.46
CA TYR A 82 -12.41 -12.19 11.63
C TYR A 82 -10.92 -12.03 11.27
N ASN A 83 -10.65 -11.49 10.08
CA ASN A 83 -9.31 -11.17 9.62
C ASN A 83 -8.87 -9.82 10.20
N ASP A 84 -8.62 -9.80 11.51
CA ASP A 84 -8.21 -8.57 12.20
C ASP A 84 -6.72 -8.23 12.00
N GLY A 85 -5.92 -9.14 11.42
CA GLY A 85 -4.50 -8.91 11.15
C GLY A 85 -4.28 -7.72 10.22
N VAL A 86 -4.99 -7.67 9.10
CA VAL A 86 -4.92 -6.57 8.14
C VAL A 86 -5.48 -5.27 8.73
N VAL A 87 -6.50 -5.34 9.58
CA VAL A 87 -7.06 -4.17 10.26
C VAL A 87 -6.03 -3.56 11.21
N LYS A 88 -5.36 -4.38 12.02
CA LYS A 88 -4.30 -3.91 12.92
C LYS A 88 -3.15 -3.27 12.15
N ALA A 89 -2.71 -3.88 11.04
CA ALA A 89 -1.70 -3.29 10.17
C ALA A 89 -2.16 -1.93 9.61
N GLY A 90 -3.41 -1.84 9.15
CA GLY A 90 -4.02 -0.59 8.69
C GLY A 90 -4.10 0.50 9.75
N VAL A 91 -4.44 0.17 10.99
CA VAL A 91 -4.46 1.13 12.12
C VAL A 91 -3.06 1.65 12.43
N ILE A 92 -2.05 0.76 12.44
CA ILE A 92 -0.65 1.16 12.66
C ILE A 92 -0.18 2.08 11.52
N ALA A 93 -0.46 1.72 10.27
CA ALA A 93 -0.14 2.54 9.10
C ALA A 93 -0.86 3.90 9.16
N THR A 94 -2.12 3.93 9.58
CA THR A 94 -2.89 5.17 9.77
C THR A 94 -2.16 6.11 10.73
N LEU A 95 -1.76 5.62 11.91
CA LEU A 95 -1.05 6.45 12.90
C LEU A 95 0.31 6.91 12.36
N PHE A 96 1.07 6.02 11.72
CA PHE A 96 2.36 6.33 11.13
C PHE A 96 2.25 7.45 10.09
N TRP A 97 1.35 7.30 9.11
CA TRP A 97 1.15 8.28 8.04
C TRP A 97 0.51 9.58 8.55
N GLY A 98 -0.32 9.51 9.59
CA GLY A 98 -0.85 10.69 10.27
C GLY A 98 0.26 11.54 10.88
N ILE A 99 1.18 10.92 11.62
CA ILE A 99 2.34 11.60 12.19
C ILE A 99 3.22 12.19 11.07
N ALA A 100 3.53 11.40 10.04
CA ALA A 100 4.35 11.86 8.92
C ALA A 100 3.71 13.05 8.17
N GLY A 101 2.42 12.93 7.81
CA GLY A 101 1.68 13.97 7.08
C GLY A 101 1.56 15.26 7.88
N PHE A 102 1.21 15.19 9.18
CA PHE A 102 1.13 16.37 10.03
C PHE A 102 2.50 17.01 10.28
N LEU A 103 3.57 16.22 10.42
CA LEU A 103 4.92 16.74 10.55
C LEU A 103 5.34 17.53 9.32
N VAL A 104 5.10 17.01 8.10
CA VAL A 104 5.36 17.77 6.87
C VAL A 104 4.52 19.04 6.84
N GLY A 105 3.28 19.00 7.32
CA GLY A 105 2.40 20.16 7.47
C GLY A 105 3.02 21.26 8.34
N VAL A 106 3.60 20.88 9.48
CA VAL A 106 4.33 21.81 10.37
C VAL A 106 5.57 22.37 9.67
N VAL A 107 6.33 21.54 8.95
CA VAL A 107 7.52 21.98 8.20
C VAL A 107 7.15 23.03 7.15
N ILE A 108 6.13 22.77 6.32
CA ILE A 108 5.74 23.72 5.26
C ILE A 108 5.11 25.00 5.84
N ALA A 109 4.46 24.93 7.00
CA ALA A 109 4.00 26.12 7.72
C ALA A 109 5.17 26.98 8.18
N PHE A 110 6.24 26.37 8.71
CA PHE A 110 7.47 27.08 9.06
C PHE A 110 8.19 27.64 7.83
N GLN A 111 8.17 26.97 6.68
CA GLN A 111 8.72 27.50 5.43
C GLN A 111 7.99 28.76 4.94
N LEU A 112 6.68 28.88 5.20
CA LEU A 112 5.95 30.11 4.92
C LEU A 112 6.29 31.23 5.90
N ALA A 113 6.49 30.91 7.18
CA ALA A 113 6.85 31.90 8.21
C ALA A 113 8.31 32.37 8.07
N PHE A 114 9.22 31.45 7.75
CA PHE A 114 10.66 31.67 7.63
C PHE A 114 11.18 31.03 6.33
N PRO A 115 11.16 31.76 5.20
CA PRO A 115 11.55 31.23 3.89
C PRO A 115 12.94 30.60 3.82
N VAL A 116 13.86 31.00 4.71
CA VAL A 116 15.20 30.40 4.85
C VAL A 116 15.18 28.88 5.07
N LEU A 117 14.08 28.34 5.63
CA LEU A 117 13.89 26.91 5.87
C LEU A 117 13.58 26.09 4.59
N ASN A 118 13.60 26.71 3.41
CA ASN A 118 13.61 25.98 2.13
C ASN A 118 15.02 25.45 1.78
N PHE A 119 16.07 25.98 2.41
CA PHE A 119 17.48 25.58 2.26
C PHE A 119 18.02 25.57 0.81
N ASP A 120 17.32 26.16 -0.15
CA ASP A 120 17.63 26.11 -1.59
C ASP A 120 17.83 24.68 -2.15
N ILE A 121 17.24 23.68 -1.48
CA ILE A 121 17.28 22.27 -1.89
C ILE A 121 15.95 21.91 -2.54
N SER A 122 16.00 21.44 -3.79
CA SER A 122 14.80 21.19 -4.60
C SER A 122 13.83 20.19 -3.96
N PHE A 123 14.33 19.12 -3.34
CA PHE A 123 13.51 18.06 -2.73
C PHE A 123 12.65 18.53 -1.54
N ILE A 124 13.17 19.45 -0.73
CA ILE A 124 12.50 19.93 0.48
C ILE A 124 11.94 21.35 0.33
N ASN A 125 11.90 21.87 -0.89
CA ASN A 125 11.24 23.14 -1.17
C ASN A 125 9.73 23.03 -0.94
N PHE A 126 9.13 24.11 -0.45
CA PHE A 126 7.71 24.24 -0.19
C PHE A 126 6.79 23.79 -1.35
N GLY A 127 7.16 24.09 -2.60
CA GLY A 127 6.39 23.70 -3.78
C GLY A 127 6.28 22.18 -3.99
N ARG A 128 7.29 21.40 -3.53
CA ARG A 128 7.28 19.93 -3.59
C ARG A 128 6.74 19.29 -2.31
N LEU A 129 7.00 19.90 -1.15
CA LEU A 129 6.49 19.41 0.12
C LEU A 129 4.98 19.65 0.31
N ARG A 130 4.40 20.65 -0.35
CA ARG A 130 2.96 20.90 -0.30
C ARG A 130 2.12 19.72 -0.84
N PRO A 131 2.30 19.24 -2.09
CA PRO A 131 1.55 18.07 -2.57
C PRO A 131 1.89 16.80 -1.77
N LEU A 132 3.11 16.69 -1.23
CA LEU A 132 3.45 15.63 -0.29
C LEU A 132 2.59 15.69 0.98
N HIS A 133 2.44 16.86 1.60
CA HIS A 133 1.61 17.03 2.79
C HIS A 133 0.14 16.70 2.51
N THR A 134 -0.45 17.29 1.48
CA THR A 134 -1.87 17.11 1.16
C THR A 134 -2.18 15.63 0.91
N SER A 135 -1.39 14.96 0.06
CA SER A 135 -1.58 13.54 -0.24
C SER A 135 -1.27 12.63 0.94
N ALA A 136 -0.26 12.95 1.77
CA ALA A 136 0.02 12.19 2.98
C ALA A 136 -1.12 12.27 4.00
N VAL A 137 -1.73 13.44 4.19
CA VAL A 137 -2.86 13.58 5.12
C VAL A 137 -4.15 12.97 4.56
N ILE A 138 -4.43 13.15 3.28
CA ILE A 138 -5.70 12.69 2.69
C ILE A 138 -5.63 11.20 2.34
N PHE A 139 -4.68 10.80 1.50
CA PHE A 139 -4.61 9.43 1.01
C PHE A 139 -3.86 8.53 2.00
N ALA A 140 -2.68 8.93 2.47
CA ALA A 140 -1.93 8.03 3.35
C ALA A 140 -2.59 7.87 4.74
N PHE A 141 -2.89 8.97 5.44
CA PHE A 141 -3.60 8.92 6.71
C PHE A 141 -5.09 8.60 6.53
N GLY A 142 -5.83 9.45 5.83
CA GLY A 142 -7.27 9.29 5.66
C GLY A 142 -7.65 8.01 4.92
N GLY A 143 -6.93 7.64 3.87
CA GLY A 143 -7.17 6.41 3.11
C GLY A 143 -6.89 5.14 3.92
N ASN A 144 -5.79 5.07 4.69
CA ASN A 144 -5.59 3.94 5.60
C ASN A 144 -6.67 3.87 6.69
N ALA A 145 -7.11 5.02 7.21
CA ALA A 145 -8.20 5.08 8.18
C ALA A 145 -9.50 4.50 7.60
N LEU A 146 -9.83 4.87 6.36
CA LEU A 146 -11.00 4.37 5.64
C LEU A 146 -10.89 2.87 5.35
N ILE A 147 -9.74 2.38 4.88
CA ILE A 147 -9.53 0.95 4.60
C ILE A 147 -9.67 0.14 5.89
N ALA A 148 -8.96 0.52 6.96
CA ALA A 148 -8.98 -0.20 8.24
C ALA A 148 -10.39 -0.21 8.84
N THR A 149 -11.06 0.95 8.85
CA THR A 149 -12.43 1.07 9.37
C THR A 149 -13.42 0.27 8.54
N SER A 150 -13.32 0.30 7.22
CA SER A 150 -14.20 -0.46 6.33
C SER A 150 -14.02 -1.97 6.52
N PHE A 151 -12.78 -2.45 6.54
CA PHE A 151 -12.45 -3.85 6.81
C PHE A 151 -12.90 -4.31 8.19
N TYR A 152 -12.81 -3.46 9.20
CA TYR A 152 -13.30 -3.76 10.53
C TYR A 152 -14.84 -3.84 10.56
N ALA A 153 -15.49 -2.80 10.05
CA ALA A 153 -16.94 -2.61 10.11
C ALA A 153 -17.68 -3.69 9.30
N VAL A 154 -17.29 -3.92 8.03
CA VAL A 154 -17.99 -4.85 7.14
C VAL A 154 -18.02 -6.27 7.69
N GLN A 155 -16.94 -6.69 8.36
CA GLN A 155 -16.90 -8.02 8.97
C GLN A 155 -17.90 -8.18 10.10
N ARG A 156 -18.07 -7.12 10.91
CA ARG A 156 -18.89 -7.15 12.13
C ARG A 156 -20.36 -6.87 11.86
N THR A 157 -20.66 -6.03 10.87
CA THR A 157 -22.03 -5.75 10.44
C THR A 157 -22.62 -6.94 9.68
N CYS A 158 -21.84 -7.59 8.81
CA CYS A 158 -22.27 -8.78 8.07
C CYS A 158 -22.01 -10.10 8.82
N ARG A 159 -21.31 -10.05 9.96
CA ARG A 159 -20.90 -11.21 10.77
C ARG A 159 -20.18 -12.29 9.96
N THR A 160 -19.30 -11.86 9.07
CA THR A 160 -18.52 -12.75 8.20
C THR A 160 -17.08 -12.26 8.07
N ARG A 161 -16.14 -13.17 7.80
CA ARG A 161 -14.74 -12.83 7.53
C ARG A 161 -14.63 -12.11 6.18
N LEU A 162 -13.60 -11.28 6.02
CA LEU A 162 -13.28 -10.66 4.72
C LEU A 162 -13.17 -11.71 3.61
N ALA A 163 -13.67 -11.36 2.42
CA ALA A 163 -13.62 -12.21 1.25
C ALA A 163 -12.17 -12.41 0.79
N GLY A 164 -11.77 -13.67 0.68
CA GLY A 164 -10.42 -14.05 0.30
C GLY A 164 -9.39 -13.81 1.41
N ASP A 165 -8.41 -14.71 1.49
CA ASP A 165 -7.37 -14.60 2.51
C ASP A 165 -6.22 -13.69 2.09
N ILE A 166 -5.92 -13.65 0.78
CA ILE A 166 -4.86 -12.82 0.20
C ILE A 166 -5.34 -11.42 -0.22
N ALA A 167 -6.60 -11.29 -0.65
CA ALA A 167 -7.11 -10.05 -1.23
C ALA A 167 -7.03 -8.83 -0.28
N PRO A 168 -7.41 -8.93 1.01
CA PRO A 168 -7.27 -7.79 1.94
C PRO A 168 -5.82 -7.34 2.11
N TRP A 169 -4.88 -8.29 2.11
CA TRP A 169 -3.45 -7.99 2.23
C TRP A 169 -2.87 -7.39 0.95
N PHE A 170 -3.35 -7.82 -0.23
CA PHE A 170 -3.00 -7.19 -1.49
C PHE A 170 -3.46 -5.73 -1.52
N VAL A 171 -4.70 -5.44 -1.12
CA VAL A 171 -5.20 -4.06 -1.00
C VAL A 171 -4.34 -3.25 -0.04
N PHE A 172 -4.05 -3.78 1.16
CA PHE A 172 -3.24 -3.07 2.15
C PHE A 172 -1.83 -2.73 1.62
N TRP A 173 -1.08 -3.72 1.14
CA TRP A 173 0.30 -3.51 0.66
C TRP A 173 0.35 -2.76 -0.66
N GLY A 174 -0.61 -2.97 -1.55
CA GLY A 174 -0.73 -2.21 -2.78
C GLY A 174 -1.03 -0.73 -2.50
N TYR A 175 -1.83 -0.44 -1.48
CA TYR A 175 -2.05 0.93 -1.03
C TYR A 175 -0.78 1.56 -0.43
N GLN A 176 0.00 0.80 0.36
CA GLN A 176 1.29 1.30 0.85
C GLN A 176 2.26 1.60 -0.30
N LEU A 177 2.29 0.74 -1.33
CA LEU A 177 3.11 0.97 -2.52
C LEU A 177 2.70 2.25 -3.25
N PHE A 178 1.40 2.48 -3.45
CA PHE A 178 0.87 3.71 -4.01
C PHE A 178 1.34 4.94 -3.22
N ILE A 179 1.21 4.91 -1.89
CA ILE A 179 1.64 6.02 -1.02
C ILE A 179 3.14 6.30 -1.18
N VAL A 180 3.98 5.26 -1.17
CA VAL A 180 5.44 5.39 -1.33
C VAL A 180 5.78 6.00 -2.69
N ILE A 181 5.17 5.52 -3.77
CA ILE A 181 5.38 6.04 -5.13
C ILE A 181 4.97 7.51 -5.24
N ALA A 182 3.81 7.87 -4.69
CA ALA A 182 3.35 9.26 -4.67
C ALA A 182 4.34 10.14 -3.88
N ALA A 183 4.71 9.73 -2.67
CA ALA A 183 5.60 10.48 -1.81
C ALA A 183 6.98 10.73 -2.44
N THR A 184 7.61 9.68 -3.00
CA THR A 184 8.90 9.83 -3.69
C THR A 184 8.75 10.64 -4.96
N GLY A 185 7.64 10.50 -5.69
CA GLY A 185 7.33 11.28 -6.89
C GLY A 185 7.32 12.78 -6.61
N TYR A 186 6.58 13.21 -5.59
CA TYR A 186 6.49 14.64 -5.22
C TYR A 186 7.84 15.24 -4.88
N LEU A 187 8.65 14.52 -4.10
CA LEU A 187 10.01 14.96 -3.73
C LEU A 187 10.90 15.11 -4.98
N MET A 188 10.77 14.21 -5.95
CA MET A 188 11.49 14.28 -7.23
C MET A 188 10.93 15.32 -8.21
N GLY A 189 9.77 15.90 -7.93
CA GLY A 189 9.08 16.86 -8.79
C GLY A 189 8.27 16.20 -9.91
N VAL A 190 7.90 14.94 -9.75
CA VAL A 190 7.08 14.16 -10.68
C VAL A 190 5.62 14.36 -10.30
N THR A 191 4.91 15.21 -11.05
CA THR A 191 3.52 15.56 -10.75
C THR A 191 2.72 16.05 -11.96
N GLN A 192 1.44 15.67 -12.00
CA GLN A 192 0.47 16.18 -12.98
C GLN A 192 0.02 17.63 -12.72
N SER A 193 0.42 18.26 -11.61
CA SER A 193 0.02 19.62 -11.22
C SER A 193 -1.51 19.81 -11.07
N ARG A 194 -2.24 18.73 -10.78
CA ARG A 194 -3.67 18.74 -10.47
C ARG A 194 -3.86 18.44 -8.99
N GLU A 195 -4.49 19.34 -8.25
CA GLU A 195 -4.69 19.16 -6.81
C GLU A 195 -5.46 17.87 -6.52
N TYR A 196 -4.94 17.07 -5.58
CA TYR A 196 -5.44 15.74 -5.19
C TYR A 196 -5.38 14.65 -6.27
N ALA A 197 -4.76 14.96 -7.41
CA ALA A 197 -4.47 14.05 -8.52
C ALA A 197 -3.03 14.26 -9.02
N GLU A 198 -2.14 14.60 -8.09
CA GLU A 198 -0.75 14.90 -8.39
C GLU A 198 0.09 13.70 -8.83
N PRO A 199 -0.14 12.43 -8.41
CA PRO A 199 0.65 11.29 -8.88
C PRO A 199 0.59 11.12 -10.39
N GLU A 200 1.63 10.57 -10.99
CA GLU A 200 1.66 10.30 -12.44
C GLU A 200 0.85 9.06 -12.82
N TRP A 201 0.57 8.94 -14.12
CA TRP A 201 -0.31 7.93 -14.72
C TRP A 201 -0.07 6.47 -14.28
N TYR A 202 1.17 6.07 -14.01
CA TYR A 202 1.47 4.69 -13.58
C TYR A 202 1.07 4.44 -12.12
N ALA A 203 1.08 5.47 -11.28
CA ALA A 203 0.53 5.39 -9.93
C ALA A 203 -1.00 5.35 -9.97
N ASP A 204 -1.62 6.08 -10.90
CA ASP A 204 -3.07 6.03 -11.14
C ASP A 204 -3.51 4.64 -11.59
N ILE A 205 -2.83 4.05 -12.59
CA ILE A 205 -3.12 2.68 -13.06
C ILE A 205 -2.97 1.66 -11.94
N TRP A 206 -1.98 1.81 -11.07
CA TRP A 206 -1.79 0.89 -9.95
C TRP A 206 -2.92 1.00 -8.90
N LEU A 207 -3.47 2.19 -8.71
CA LEU A 207 -4.52 2.44 -7.73
C LEU A 207 -5.90 1.95 -8.20
N THR A 208 -6.19 1.97 -9.51
CA THR A 208 -7.49 1.62 -10.12
C THR A 208 -7.60 0.16 -10.51
#